data_AF-Q71SH2-F1
#
_entry.id   AF-Q71SH2-F1
#
_cell.length_a   1.000
_cell.length_b   1.000
_cell.length_c   1.000
_cell.angle_alpha   90.00
_cell.angle_beta   90.00
_cell.angle_gamma   90.00
#
_symmetry.space_group_name_H-M   'P 1'
#
loop_
_entity.id
_entity.type
_entity.pdbx_description
1 polymer ?
#
loop_
_entity_poly.entity_id
_entity_poly.type
_entity_poly.pdbx_seq_one_letter_code
_entity_poly.pdbx_strand_id
1 'polypeptide(L)'
;MSMWTFLGRPECILCLSSTLGVMAFLSNNQLPRLNQSHLPPLWLLTRRVGLKVKDSQFTLEGFPFRIISGAIDYFRVPRQNWRQSLRKMQACGFNTLTTHIPWNLHEPTMGRFQFIENMDLVAFITMASETGLWVILCPGPYIGGDIDLGGLPSWLLRDPKMKLRTTYKGFTKAMNRYFNNLIPRIAQLQYNKGGPIIAVQVENEYGSYYMDKKYMEYVKTALVSRGIDELLMTADDGVSLRKGHLQNVLATVRMKNINKETYEDFKFIQGRSPILMTVYTTNSFDTWGALRQLGDPQMLMKDVREIFNLGFSLNFYMFQGGTNFGLIGGAQSAEGYTPVVTSYDYCALIPENGDYTPEYQEFQRFFHSVTDFSPLTRPKATLTFAYQPLTLLYYMTLWEVLPYLVKTTKSSRPLSMEQLTVNGRSGQSFGYILYETTIFNGGLLTSRGHIQDWARVFLDKDYVGLLDRSNKELLLYKDLTKKTQTLRILVENQGRLTSGQDMNKERKGLTGDIYLDKSPLRPFKIYSLEMGNVFIQREFPKYWKTATSPVMGPAFFLSHLKAGDPPQDTFIQVKDWGKGVIAINGRSLGRYWNIGPQETIFVPGSWLHPGVNTIIMFEELKGGVKIHFTSRAHLGH
;
A
#
# COMPACT_ATOMS: atom_id res chain seq x y z
N MET A 1 -72.64 8.35 22.30
CA MET A 1 -73.44 9.24 21.43
C MET A 1 -72.53 9.70 20.30
N SER A 2 -73.02 9.55 19.07
CA SER A 2 -72.39 9.95 17.79
C SER A 2 -71.36 9.00 17.15
N MET A 3 -71.54 8.89 15.84
CA MET A 3 -71.13 7.90 14.85
C MET A 3 -70.63 8.74 13.67
N TRP A 4 -69.36 8.61 13.26
CA TRP A 4 -68.82 9.16 12.00
C TRP A 4 -67.64 8.27 11.57
N THR A 5 -67.82 7.29 10.68
CA THR A 5 -67.62 7.34 9.20
C THR A 5 -66.28 7.94 8.75
N PHE A 6 -65.32 7.06 8.44
CA PHE A 6 -64.17 7.37 7.59
C PHE A 6 -64.30 6.59 6.27
N LEU A 7 -64.36 7.33 5.16
CA LEU A 7 -64.29 6.80 3.80
C LEU A 7 -62.86 6.33 3.49
N GLY A 8 -62.70 5.05 3.15
CA GLY A 8 -61.57 4.54 2.37
C GLY A 8 -62.04 4.25 0.94
N ARG A 9 -61.38 4.84 -0.06
CA ARG A 9 -61.58 4.49 -1.48
C ARG A 9 -60.62 3.36 -1.92
N PRO A 10 -61.00 2.56 -2.92
CA PRO A 10 -60.43 1.24 -3.20
C PRO A 10 -59.63 1.20 -4.51
N GLU A 11 -58.35 0.85 -4.47
CA GLU A 11 -57.61 0.43 -5.67
C GLU A 11 -56.62 -0.69 -5.31
N CYS A 12 -57.17 -1.88 -5.08
CA CYS A 12 -56.46 -3.15 -5.24
C CYS A 12 -57.25 -3.93 -6.28
N ILE A 13 -56.52 -4.45 -7.29
CA ILE A 13 -56.93 -5.31 -8.41
C ILE A 13 -56.67 -4.61 -9.74
N LEU A 14 -55.42 -4.68 -10.19
CA LEU A 14 -54.97 -4.82 -11.59
C LEU A 14 -53.44 -4.74 -11.63
N CYS A 15 -52.77 -5.80 -11.17
CA CYS A 15 -51.35 -6.07 -11.45
C CYS A 15 -51.03 -7.54 -11.08
N LEU A 16 -51.68 -8.48 -11.76
CA LEU A 16 -51.44 -9.93 -11.59
C LEU A 16 -51.25 -10.67 -12.92
N SER A 17 -50.75 -9.98 -13.96
CA SER A 17 -50.45 -10.60 -15.26
C SER A 17 -49.10 -10.22 -15.89
N SER A 18 -48.19 -9.59 -15.16
CA SER A 18 -46.81 -9.31 -15.64
C SER A 18 -45.69 -10.01 -14.85
N THR A 19 -46.02 -10.78 -13.82
CA THR A 19 -45.04 -11.47 -12.95
C THR A 19 -44.72 -12.91 -13.37
N LEU A 20 -45.44 -13.48 -14.34
CA LEU A 20 -45.19 -14.84 -14.87
C LEU A 20 -44.29 -14.87 -16.13
N GLY A 21 -43.92 -13.71 -16.69
CA GLY A 21 -42.97 -13.59 -17.81
C GLY A 21 -41.52 -13.33 -17.40
N VAL A 22 -41.25 -13.00 -16.12
CA VAL A 22 -39.90 -12.64 -15.62
C VAL A 22 -39.29 -13.72 -14.72
N MET A 23 -40.10 -14.68 -14.23
CA MET A 23 -39.61 -15.83 -13.46
C MET A 23 -39.18 -17.03 -14.33
N ALA A 24 -39.40 -16.98 -15.65
CA ALA A 24 -39.02 -18.04 -16.59
C ALA A 24 -37.66 -17.80 -17.31
N PHE A 25 -36.97 -16.68 -17.03
CA PHE A 25 -35.61 -16.39 -17.53
C PHE A 25 -34.49 -16.63 -16.50
N LEU A 26 -34.85 -17.06 -15.28
CA LEU A 26 -33.91 -17.38 -14.20
C LEU A 26 -33.75 -18.90 -13.96
N SER A 27 -34.35 -19.73 -14.81
CA SER A 27 -34.06 -21.16 -14.87
C SER A 27 -33.15 -21.46 -16.07
N ASN A 28 -31.97 -22.00 -15.80
CA ASN A 28 -31.12 -22.73 -16.75
C ASN A 28 -30.25 -22.01 -17.81
N ASN A 29 -29.79 -20.78 -17.58
CA ASN A 29 -28.57 -20.31 -18.26
C ASN A 29 -27.33 -20.65 -17.43
N GLN A 30 -26.92 -21.93 -17.41
CA GLN A 30 -25.55 -22.24 -17.02
C GLN A 30 -24.61 -21.54 -18.01
N LEU A 31 -23.76 -20.64 -17.51
CA LEU A 31 -22.71 -20.03 -18.32
C LEU A 31 -21.89 -21.16 -18.99
N PRO A 32 -21.62 -21.08 -20.30
CA PRO A 32 -20.81 -22.08 -20.97
C PRO A 32 -19.44 -22.14 -20.29
N ARG A 33 -18.98 -23.36 -20.02
CA ARG A 33 -17.69 -23.59 -19.37
C ARG A 33 -16.55 -23.12 -20.26
N LEU A 34 -15.63 -22.38 -19.65
CA LEU A 34 -14.41 -21.91 -20.30
C LEU A 34 -13.37 -23.04 -20.28
N ASN A 35 -13.17 -23.68 -21.43
CA ASN A 35 -12.12 -24.69 -21.60
C ASN A 35 -10.77 -24.01 -21.88
N GLN A 36 -9.99 -23.78 -20.83
CA GLN A 36 -8.65 -23.18 -20.88
C GLN A 36 -7.60 -24.05 -20.17
N SER A 37 -7.92 -25.32 -19.91
CA SER A 37 -7.11 -26.26 -19.13
C SER A 37 -5.75 -26.60 -19.77
N HIS A 38 -5.63 -26.41 -21.09
CA HIS A 38 -4.42 -26.65 -21.88
C HIS A 38 -3.49 -25.41 -22.00
N LEU A 39 -3.93 -24.25 -21.50
CA LEU A 39 -3.20 -22.99 -21.55
C LEU A 39 -2.38 -22.60 -20.29
N PRO A 40 -2.21 -23.39 -19.22
CA PRO A 40 -1.28 -23.03 -18.14
C PRO A 40 0.19 -22.94 -18.60
N PRO A 41 1.02 -22.07 -17.97
CA PRO A 41 2.43 -21.90 -18.32
C PRO A 41 3.26 -23.18 -18.36
N LEU A 42 2.95 -24.13 -17.46
CA LEU A 42 3.66 -25.40 -17.33
C LEU A 42 3.37 -26.38 -18.48
N TRP A 43 2.24 -26.20 -19.18
CA TRP A 43 1.76 -27.16 -20.19
C TRP A 43 2.11 -26.68 -21.61
N LEU A 44 2.40 -25.39 -21.79
CA LEU A 44 2.85 -24.79 -23.04
C LEU A 44 4.37 -24.92 -23.21
N LEU A 45 4.82 -26.12 -23.60
CA LEU A 45 6.24 -26.40 -23.90
C LEU A 45 6.73 -25.70 -25.17
N THR A 46 5.84 -25.49 -26.14
CA THR A 46 6.13 -24.72 -27.37
C THR A 46 5.28 -23.46 -27.37
N ARG A 47 5.92 -22.29 -27.50
CA ARG A 47 5.27 -20.99 -27.46
C ARG A 47 5.49 -20.25 -28.77
N ARG A 48 4.42 -19.93 -29.47
CA ARG A 48 4.43 -19.33 -30.82
C ARG A 48 3.76 -17.97 -30.84
N VAL A 49 2.62 -17.83 -30.16
CA VAL A 49 1.80 -16.62 -30.19
C VAL A 49 1.38 -16.27 -28.77
N GLY A 50 1.99 -15.21 -28.22
CA GLY A 50 1.61 -14.65 -26.92
C GLY A 50 0.20 -14.06 -26.90
N LEU A 51 -0.13 -13.34 -25.84
CA LEU A 51 -1.46 -12.74 -25.68
C LEU A 51 -1.74 -11.74 -26.80
N LYS A 52 -2.84 -11.94 -27.53
CA LYS A 52 -3.31 -11.04 -28.60
C LYS A 52 -4.78 -10.67 -28.40
N VAL A 53 -5.14 -9.52 -28.96
CA VAL A 53 -6.53 -9.08 -29.10
C VAL A 53 -7.01 -9.50 -30.48
N LYS A 54 -8.12 -10.26 -30.53
CA LYS A 54 -8.82 -10.61 -31.77
C LYS A 54 -10.31 -10.33 -31.59
N ASP A 55 -10.84 -9.39 -32.35
CA ASP A 55 -12.20 -8.89 -32.21
C ASP A 55 -12.52 -8.47 -30.76
N SER A 56 -13.50 -9.11 -30.12
CA SER A 56 -13.91 -8.83 -28.74
C SER A 56 -13.28 -9.78 -27.71
N GLN A 57 -12.24 -10.53 -28.06
CA GLN A 57 -11.66 -11.57 -27.19
C GLN A 57 -10.15 -11.47 -27.10
N PHE A 58 -9.61 -11.87 -25.94
CA PHE A 58 -8.20 -12.22 -25.85
C PHE A 58 -7.97 -13.61 -26.43
N THR A 59 -6.79 -13.81 -27.00
CA THR A 59 -6.31 -15.12 -27.44
C THR A 59 -4.91 -15.37 -26.94
N LEU A 60 -4.60 -16.62 -26.60
CA LEU A 60 -3.26 -17.08 -26.21
C LEU A 60 -2.98 -18.38 -26.99
N GLU A 61 -1.84 -18.45 -27.69
CA GLU A 61 -1.56 -19.50 -28.69
C GLU A 61 -2.66 -19.64 -29.76
N GLY A 62 -3.38 -18.54 -30.04
CA GLY A 62 -4.51 -18.52 -30.98
C GLY A 62 -5.83 -19.06 -30.43
N PHE A 63 -5.85 -19.62 -29.22
CA PHE A 63 -7.06 -20.09 -28.55
C PHE A 63 -7.73 -18.96 -27.76
N PRO A 64 -9.07 -18.90 -27.70
CA PRO A 64 -9.79 -17.96 -26.84
C PRO A 64 -9.30 -18.05 -25.39
N PHE A 65 -8.97 -16.90 -24.81
CA PHE A 65 -8.46 -16.79 -23.46
C PHE A 65 -9.28 -15.75 -22.68
N ARG A 66 -9.73 -16.09 -21.48
CA ARG A 66 -10.38 -15.16 -20.55
C ARG A 66 -9.49 -15.01 -19.32
N ILE A 67 -9.02 -13.80 -19.11
CA ILE A 67 -8.14 -13.47 -17.99
C ILE A 67 -9.00 -13.39 -16.73
N ILE A 68 -8.70 -14.25 -15.76
CA ILE A 68 -9.24 -14.21 -14.41
C ILE A 68 -8.03 -13.92 -13.52
N SER A 69 -7.73 -12.62 -13.38
CA SER A 69 -6.55 -12.14 -12.69
C SER A 69 -6.85 -11.69 -11.27
N GLY A 70 -5.85 -11.79 -10.39
CA GLY A 70 -5.92 -11.23 -9.05
C GLY A 70 -4.59 -10.54 -8.69
N ALA A 71 -4.68 -9.44 -7.97
CA ALA A 71 -3.53 -8.65 -7.55
C ALA A 71 -2.96 -9.18 -6.23
N ILE A 72 -1.65 -9.49 -6.24
CA ILE A 72 -0.82 -9.71 -5.05
C ILE A 72 0.46 -8.91 -5.24
N ASP A 73 0.72 -8.00 -4.32
CA ASP A 73 1.95 -7.23 -4.27
C ASP A 73 2.98 -7.98 -3.39
N TYR A 74 4.01 -8.52 -4.01
CA TYR A 74 5.00 -9.37 -3.33
C TYR A 74 5.74 -8.65 -2.19
N PHE A 75 5.83 -7.32 -2.24
CA PHE A 75 6.43 -6.50 -1.19
C PHE A 75 5.57 -6.37 0.08
N ARG A 76 4.28 -6.76 0.02
CA ARG A 76 3.34 -6.75 1.15
C ARG A 76 3.12 -8.11 1.81
N VAL A 77 3.65 -9.18 1.20
CA VAL A 77 3.54 -10.55 1.72
C VAL A 77 4.96 -11.06 2.02
N PRO A 78 5.25 -11.65 3.20
CA PRO A 78 6.55 -12.25 3.48
C PRO A 78 6.92 -13.30 2.42
N ARG A 79 8.18 -13.33 1.98
CA ARG A 79 8.66 -14.23 0.93
C ARG A 79 8.32 -15.69 1.18
N GLN A 80 8.39 -16.11 2.44
CA GLN A 80 8.09 -17.47 2.89
C GLN A 80 6.62 -17.85 2.61
N ASN A 81 5.74 -16.87 2.50
CA ASN A 81 4.30 -17.06 2.32
C ASN A 81 3.87 -16.93 0.85
N TRP A 82 4.72 -16.40 -0.05
CA TRP A 82 4.39 -16.20 -1.48
C TRP A 82 3.83 -17.46 -2.15
N ARG A 83 4.50 -18.61 -1.97
CA ARG A 83 4.05 -19.87 -2.59
C ARG A 83 2.67 -20.30 -2.10
N GLN A 84 2.36 -20.06 -0.83
CA GLN A 84 1.05 -20.38 -0.28
C GLN A 84 -0.02 -19.44 -0.86
N SER A 85 0.24 -18.14 -0.93
CA SER A 85 -0.66 -17.14 -1.52
C SER A 85 -0.96 -17.43 -3.00
N LEU A 86 0.07 -17.70 -3.80
CA LEU A 86 -0.07 -18.04 -5.22
C LEU A 86 -0.86 -19.34 -5.42
N ARG A 87 -0.63 -20.35 -4.58
CA ARG A 87 -1.40 -21.60 -4.65
C ARG A 87 -2.87 -21.40 -4.25
N LYS A 88 -3.16 -20.50 -3.30
CA LYS A 88 -4.55 -20.13 -2.96
C LYS A 88 -5.23 -19.42 -4.13
N MET A 89 -4.53 -18.51 -4.79
CA MET A 89 -5.01 -17.86 -6.03
C MET A 89 -5.36 -18.88 -7.10
N GLN A 90 -4.42 -19.76 -7.44
CA GLN A 90 -4.65 -20.80 -8.43
C GLN A 90 -5.81 -21.73 -8.03
N ALA A 91 -5.83 -22.22 -6.79
CA ALA A 91 -6.87 -23.12 -6.31
C ALA A 91 -8.28 -22.49 -6.32
N CYS A 92 -8.37 -21.16 -6.20
CA CYS A 92 -9.63 -20.43 -6.30
C CYS A 92 -10.19 -20.40 -7.74
N GLY A 93 -9.37 -20.66 -8.76
CA GLY A 93 -9.75 -20.64 -10.18
C GLY A 93 -9.19 -19.46 -10.97
N PHE A 94 -8.29 -18.67 -10.37
CA PHE A 94 -7.56 -17.62 -11.07
C PHE A 94 -6.48 -18.24 -11.95
N ASN A 95 -6.29 -17.67 -13.15
CA ASN A 95 -5.28 -18.12 -14.11
C ASN A 95 -4.14 -17.13 -14.30
N THR A 96 -4.26 -15.93 -13.73
CA THR A 96 -3.32 -14.83 -13.93
C THR A 96 -3.07 -14.10 -12.60
N LEU A 97 -1.83 -13.69 -12.39
CA LEU A 97 -1.38 -12.82 -11.31
C LEU A 97 -1.14 -11.42 -11.88
N THR A 98 -1.65 -10.40 -11.20
CA THR A 98 -1.22 -9.00 -11.41
C THR A 98 -0.30 -8.59 -10.26
N THR A 99 0.83 -7.94 -10.56
CA THR A 99 1.74 -7.46 -9.49
C THR A 99 2.46 -6.17 -9.87
N HIS A 100 2.63 -5.27 -8.88
CA HIS A 100 3.29 -3.99 -9.05
C HIS A 100 4.75 -4.00 -8.61
N ILE A 101 5.56 -3.13 -9.21
CA ILE A 101 6.99 -2.98 -8.89
C ILE A 101 7.23 -1.61 -8.22
N PRO A 102 7.45 -1.57 -6.89
CA PRO A 102 7.67 -0.32 -6.16
C PRO A 102 9.10 0.19 -6.35
N TRP A 103 9.27 1.22 -7.18
CA TRP A 103 10.59 1.80 -7.46
C TRP A 103 11.28 2.28 -6.17
N ASN A 104 10.56 2.93 -5.25
CA ASN A 104 11.07 3.40 -3.97
C ASN A 104 11.69 2.28 -3.10
N LEU A 105 11.20 1.04 -3.19
CA LEU A 105 11.75 -0.09 -2.44
C LEU A 105 12.89 -0.78 -3.19
N HIS A 106 12.91 -0.73 -4.52
CA HIS A 106 14.05 -1.25 -5.28
C HIS A 106 15.23 -0.31 -5.34
N GLU A 107 15.02 1.02 -5.35
CA GLU A 107 16.08 2.04 -5.34
C GLU A 107 15.92 2.98 -4.12
N PRO A 108 16.01 2.46 -2.88
CA PRO A 108 15.81 3.26 -1.67
C PRO A 108 16.88 4.34 -1.50
N THR A 109 18.06 4.13 -2.09
CA THR A 109 19.16 5.09 -2.20
C THR A 109 19.49 5.28 -3.67
N MET A 110 19.68 6.52 -4.10
CA MET A 110 19.94 6.86 -5.50
C MET A 110 21.11 6.02 -6.06
N GLY A 111 20.84 5.28 -7.14
CA GLY A 111 21.79 4.41 -7.84
C GLY A 111 22.05 3.05 -7.17
N ARG A 112 21.44 2.74 -6.03
CA ARG A 112 21.61 1.45 -5.34
C ARG A 112 20.34 0.62 -5.44
N PHE A 113 20.40 -0.43 -6.24
CA PHE A 113 19.27 -1.31 -6.49
C PHE A 113 19.32 -2.58 -5.64
N GLN A 114 18.17 -3.02 -5.11
CA GLN A 114 18.04 -4.26 -4.35
C GLN A 114 16.96 -5.19 -4.93
N PHE A 115 17.30 -6.47 -5.05
CA PHE A 115 16.43 -7.54 -5.57
C PHE A 115 16.59 -8.83 -4.74
N ILE A 116 16.69 -8.68 -3.42
CA ILE A 116 16.93 -9.77 -2.46
C ILE A 116 15.78 -9.86 -1.45
N GLU A 117 15.71 -10.98 -0.71
CA GLU A 117 14.64 -11.24 0.25
C GLU A 117 13.24 -10.98 -0.37
N ASN A 118 12.42 -10.15 0.29
CA ASN A 118 11.11 -9.73 -0.16
C ASN A 118 11.15 -8.85 -1.43
N MET A 119 12.30 -8.34 -1.86
CA MET A 119 12.44 -7.56 -3.10
C MET A 119 12.88 -8.41 -4.30
N ASP A 120 12.98 -9.72 -4.16
CA ASP A 120 13.35 -10.63 -5.26
C ASP A 120 12.16 -10.90 -6.18
N LEU A 121 11.93 -9.93 -7.06
CA LEU A 121 10.87 -9.95 -8.07
C LEU A 121 10.97 -11.18 -9.00
N VAL A 122 12.19 -11.56 -9.39
CA VAL A 122 12.40 -12.68 -10.33
C VAL A 122 11.91 -13.97 -9.68
N ALA A 123 12.31 -14.24 -8.44
CA ALA A 123 11.83 -15.42 -7.73
C ALA A 123 10.31 -15.43 -7.56
N PHE A 124 9.68 -14.29 -7.27
CA PHE A 124 8.23 -14.21 -7.15
C PHE A 124 7.51 -14.56 -8.46
N ILE A 125 7.94 -13.97 -9.58
CA ILE A 125 7.38 -14.24 -10.90
C ILE A 125 7.63 -15.70 -11.32
N THR A 126 8.82 -16.24 -11.04
CA THR A 126 9.12 -17.66 -11.27
C THR A 126 8.18 -18.57 -10.46
N MET A 127 7.93 -18.27 -9.18
CA MET A 127 6.98 -19.03 -8.36
C MET A 127 5.55 -18.97 -8.91
N ALA A 128 5.13 -17.85 -9.50
CA ALA A 128 3.83 -17.74 -10.17
C ALA A 128 3.76 -18.69 -11.38
N SER A 129 4.80 -18.70 -12.21
CA SER A 129 4.92 -19.65 -13.34
C SER A 129 4.87 -21.11 -12.89
N GLU A 130 5.62 -21.47 -11.84
CA GLU A 130 5.63 -22.82 -11.26
C GLU A 130 4.29 -23.23 -10.64
N THR A 131 3.47 -22.26 -10.25
CA THR A 131 2.13 -22.50 -9.73
C THR A 131 1.10 -22.64 -10.86
N GLY A 132 1.48 -22.32 -12.10
CA GLY A 132 0.60 -22.36 -13.26
C GLY A 132 -0.17 -21.05 -13.49
N LEU A 133 0.34 -19.92 -13.00
CA LEU A 133 -0.25 -18.60 -13.20
C LEU A 133 0.52 -17.82 -14.27
N TRP A 134 -0.19 -17.18 -15.19
CA TRP A 134 0.35 -16.13 -16.04
C TRP A 134 0.56 -14.84 -15.25
N VAL A 135 1.30 -13.87 -15.80
CA VAL A 135 1.59 -12.60 -15.13
C VAL A 135 1.24 -11.41 -16.01
N ILE A 136 0.45 -10.49 -15.45
CA ILE A 136 0.34 -9.09 -15.89
C ILE A 136 1.25 -8.27 -14.98
N LEU A 137 2.26 -7.63 -15.57
CA LEU A 137 3.27 -6.90 -14.80
C LEU A 137 3.02 -5.39 -14.86
N CYS A 138 3.05 -4.73 -13.71
CA CYS A 138 2.90 -3.28 -13.59
C CYS A 138 4.23 -2.64 -13.12
N PRO A 139 5.20 -2.39 -14.03
CA PRO A 139 6.56 -1.96 -13.69
C PRO A 139 6.69 -0.50 -13.21
N GLY A 140 5.64 0.31 -13.34
CA GLY A 140 5.67 1.73 -13.01
C GLY A 140 6.18 2.62 -14.16
N PRO A 141 6.84 3.76 -13.88
CA PRO A 141 7.59 4.04 -12.65
C PRO A 141 6.73 4.43 -11.44
N TYR A 142 5.54 4.96 -11.68
CA TYR A 142 4.51 5.19 -10.66
C TYR A 142 3.50 4.05 -10.70
N ILE A 143 3.16 3.50 -9.54
CA ILE A 143 2.24 2.36 -9.41
C ILE A 143 0.99 2.70 -8.60
N GLY A 144 0.92 3.91 -8.01
CA GLY A 144 -0.11 4.22 -7.02
C GLY A 144 -0.02 3.24 -5.85
N GLY A 145 -1.02 2.37 -5.72
CA GLY A 145 -0.99 1.24 -4.80
C GLY A 145 -1.00 1.61 -3.33
N ASP A 146 -1.41 2.84 -2.98
CA ASP A 146 -1.57 3.34 -1.62
C ASP A 146 -0.29 3.32 -0.76
N ILE A 147 0.86 3.28 -1.41
CA ILE A 147 2.19 3.38 -0.79
C ILE A 147 2.80 4.78 -0.94
N ASP A 148 3.80 5.08 -0.11
CA ASP A 148 4.49 6.38 -0.06
C ASP A 148 4.90 6.85 -1.46
N LEU A 149 4.39 8.03 -1.83
CA LEU A 149 4.62 8.71 -3.10
C LEU A 149 4.27 7.85 -4.33
N GLY A 150 3.32 6.93 -4.19
CA GLY A 150 2.85 6.04 -5.26
C GLY A 150 3.92 5.11 -5.81
N GLY A 151 4.89 4.75 -4.96
CA GLY A 151 6.04 3.92 -5.33
C GLY A 151 7.22 4.69 -5.90
N LEU A 152 7.15 6.01 -6.01
CA LEU A 152 8.26 6.83 -6.46
C LEU A 152 9.25 7.10 -5.31
N PRO A 153 10.57 7.03 -5.52
CA PRO A 153 11.52 7.31 -4.45
C PRO A 153 11.49 8.77 -3.97
N SER A 154 11.45 8.97 -2.65
CA SER A 154 11.43 10.30 -2.01
C SER A 154 12.61 11.20 -2.42
N TRP A 155 13.77 10.61 -2.72
CA TRP A 155 14.97 11.34 -3.13
C TRP A 155 14.77 12.13 -4.44
N LEU A 156 13.73 11.83 -5.22
CA LEU A 156 13.31 12.66 -6.36
C LEU A 156 12.92 14.08 -5.91
N LEU A 157 12.29 14.22 -4.74
CA LEU A 157 11.83 15.50 -4.20
C LEU A 157 12.98 16.35 -3.64
N ARG A 158 14.21 15.82 -3.57
CA ARG A 158 15.40 16.62 -3.28
C ARG A 158 15.58 17.76 -4.28
N ASP A 159 15.24 17.51 -5.55
CA ASP A 159 15.20 18.55 -6.57
C ASP A 159 14.04 19.52 -6.28
N PRO A 160 14.29 20.80 -5.97
CA PRO A 160 13.23 21.76 -5.66
C PRO A 160 12.30 22.03 -6.86
N LYS A 161 12.73 21.74 -8.09
CA LYS A 161 11.97 21.95 -9.33
C LYS A 161 11.33 20.68 -9.88
N MET A 162 11.35 19.58 -9.11
CA MET A 162 10.84 18.28 -9.54
C MET A 162 9.39 18.39 -10.05
N LYS A 163 9.13 17.69 -11.15
CA LYS A 163 7.80 17.47 -11.73
C LYS A 163 7.64 15.98 -12.00
N LEU A 164 7.18 15.26 -10.98
CA LEU A 164 6.90 13.82 -11.04
C LEU A 164 5.92 13.52 -12.18
N ARG A 165 6.06 12.34 -12.81
CA ARG A 165 5.14 11.85 -13.86
C ARG A 165 4.97 12.83 -15.04
N THR A 166 6.07 13.45 -15.45
CA THR A 166 6.16 14.32 -16.62
C THR A 166 7.45 14.05 -17.39
N THR A 167 7.61 14.67 -18.56
CA THR A 167 8.85 14.64 -19.35
C THR A 167 9.96 15.55 -18.79
N TYR A 168 9.80 16.10 -17.59
CA TYR A 168 10.84 16.87 -16.92
C TYR A 168 12.17 16.10 -16.86
N LYS A 169 13.24 16.72 -17.35
CA LYS A 169 14.57 16.08 -17.53
C LYS A 169 15.11 15.43 -16.25
N GLY A 170 14.85 16.03 -15.08
CA GLY A 170 15.26 15.46 -13.80
C GLY A 170 14.54 14.14 -13.50
N PHE A 171 13.22 14.09 -13.75
CA PHE A 171 12.40 12.89 -13.56
C PHE A 171 12.74 11.81 -14.57
N THR A 172 12.77 12.13 -15.87
CA THR A 172 13.03 11.15 -16.94
C THR A 172 14.45 10.58 -16.88
N LYS A 173 15.46 11.35 -16.46
CA LYS A 173 16.82 10.84 -16.20
C LYS A 173 16.82 9.80 -15.08
N ALA A 174 16.10 10.05 -13.99
CA ALA A 174 15.98 9.11 -12.89
C ALA A 174 15.21 7.85 -13.31
N MET A 175 14.08 8.01 -13.99
CA MET A 175 13.26 6.92 -14.52
C MET A 175 14.06 6.02 -15.47
N ASN A 176 14.83 6.61 -16.40
CA ASN A 176 15.67 5.84 -17.32
C ASN A 176 16.70 4.98 -16.57
N ARG A 177 17.29 5.48 -15.48
CA ARG A 177 18.24 4.70 -14.66
C ARG A 177 17.55 3.51 -13.99
N TYR A 178 16.36 3.72 -13.45
CA TYR A 178 15.53 2.65 -12.90
C TYR A 178 15.21 1.59 -13.95
N PHE A 179 14.69 2.00 -15.11
CA PHE A 179 14.35 1.09 -16.19
C PHE A 179 15.57 0.39 -16.81
N ASN A 180 16.75 1.04 -16.87
CA ASN A 180 17.99 0.37 -17.27
C ASN A 180 18.39 -0.77 -16.33
N ASN A 181 17.99 -0.72 -15.06
CA ASN A 181 18.29 -1.77 -14.07
C ASN A 181 17.19 -2.83 -13.98
N LEU A 182 15.93 -2.40 -14.08
CA LEU A 182 14.77 -3.28 -13.94
C LEU A 182 14.48 -4.07 -15.21
N ILE A 183 14.38 -3.39 -16.36
CA ILE A 183 13.81 -3.98 -17.57
C ILE A 183 14.60 -5.19 -18.07
N PRO A 184 15.95 -5.19 -18.11
CA PRO A 184 16.71 -6.37 -18.51
C PRO A 184 16.40 -7.62 -17.69
N ARG A 185 15.99 -7.48 -16.42
CA ARG A 185 15.63 -8.61 -15.54
C ARG A 185 14.25 -9.16 -15.89
N ILE A 186 13.25 -8.29 -16.03
CA ILE A 186 11.88 -8.70 -16.36
C ILE A 186 11.73 -9.12 -17.82
N ALA A 187 12.56 -8.59 -18.72
CA ALA A 187 12.53 -8.91 -20.13
C ALA A 187 12.88 -10.38 -20.41
N GLN A 188 13.57 -11.07 -19.50
CA GLN A 188 13.85 -12.51 -19.57
C GLN A 188 12.66 -13.38 -19.13
N LEU A 189 11.67 -12.79 -18.46
CA LEU A 189 10.50 -13.48 -17.93
C LEU A 189 9.26 -13.29 -18.83
N GLN A 190 9.44 -12.69 -20.01
CA GLN A 190 8.41 -12.53 -21.02
C GLN A 190 8.00 -13.86 -21.65
N TYR A 191 6.74 -13.92 -22.08
CA TYR A 191 6.15 -15.08 -22.74
C TYR A 191 7.00 -15.56 -23.92
N ASN A 192 7.42 -14.63 -24.78
CA ASN A 192 8.26 -14.91 -25.95
C ASN A 192 9.66 -15.45 -25.62
N LYS A 193 10.11 -15.35 -24.36
CA LYS A 193 11.36 -15.92 -23.84
C LYS A 193 11.16 -17.10 -22.88
N GLY A 194 9.96 -17.66 -22.82
CA GLY A 194 9.64 -18.81 -21.98
C GLY A 194 9.20 -18.48 -20.55
N GLY A 195 9.07 -17.20 -20.18
CA GLY A 195 8.57 -16.78 -18.87
C GLY A 195 7.05 -16.51 -18.83
N PRO A 196 6.45 -16.24 -17.66
CA PRO A 196 4.99 -16.16 -17.52
C PRO A 196 4.40 -14.78 -17.85
N ILE A 197 5.20 -13.77 -18.17
CA ILE A 197 4.67 -12.41 -18.40
C ILE A 197 4.01 -12.35 -19.78
N ILE A 198 2.69 -12.16 -19.81
CA ILE A 198 1.88 -12.11 -21.04
C ILE A 198 1.44 -10.68 -21.40
N ALA A 199 1.55 -9.75 -20.46
CA ALA A 199 1.21 -8.35 -20.71
C ALA A 199 1.88 -7.42 -19.68
N VAL A 200 2.07 -6.15 -20.06
CA VAL A 200 2.75 -5.13 -19.26
C VAL A 200 1.98 -3.82 -19.25
N GLN A 201 1.70 -3.29 -18.06
CA GLN A 201 1.06 -1.98 -17.90
C GLN A 201 2.09 -0.85 -18.05
N VAL A 202 1.81 0.15 -18.88
CA VAL A 202 2.78 1.20 -19.24
C VAL A 202 3.02 2.20 -18.10
N GLU A 203 1.95 2.64 -17.45
CA GLU A 203 1.93 3.57 -16.30
C GLU A 203 0.70 3.20 -15.46
N ASN A 204 0.28 3.99 -14.48
CA ASN A 204 -0.92 3.71 -13.69
C ASN A 204 -1.83 4.93 -13.58
N GLU A 205 -3.02 4.85 -14.17
CA GLU A 205 -4.09 5.86 -14.06
C GLU A 205 -3.62 7.27 -14.42
N TYR A 206 -2.87 7.40 -15.50
CA TYR A 206 -2.31 8.68 -15.89
C TYR A 206 -3.38 9.70 -16.26
N GLY A 207 -4.55 9.27 -16.72
CA GLY A 207 -5.66 10.14 -17.10
C GLY A 207 -6.16 11.02 -15.95
N SER A 208 -6.06 10.53 -14.71
CA SER A 208 -6.37 11.29 -13.49
C SER A 208 -5.32 12.37 -13.15
N TYR A 209 -4.09 12.19 -13.61
CA TYR A 209 -2.97 13.11 -13.37
C TYR A 209 -2.82 14.11 -14.52
N TYR A 210 -2.63 13.59 -15.74
CA TYR A 210 -2.63 14.24 -17.05
C TYR A 210 -1.95 15.63 -17.12
N MET A 211 -0.80 15.78 -16.45
CA MET A 211 -0.04 17.03 -16.44
C MET A 211 0.87 17.22 -17.67
N ASP A 212 1.18 16.15 -18.40
CA ASP A 212 2.06 16.18 -19.55
C ASP A 212 1.65 15.14 -20.61
N LYS A 213 1.10 15.63 -21.73
CA LYS A 213 0.61 14.79 -22.83
C LYS A 213 1.70 13.95 -23.49
N LYS A 214 2.98 14.32 -23.38
CA LYS A 214 4.11 13.60 -24.00
C LYS A 214 4.64 12.48 -23.12
N TYR A 215 4.28 12.46 -21.84
CA TYR A 215 4.88 11.57 -20.87
C TYR A 215 4.55 10.10 -21.11
N MET A 216 3.28 9.77 -21.39
CA MET A 216 2.86 8.38 -21.61
C MET A 216 3.58 7.73 -22.81
N GLU A 217 3.73 8.44 -23.92
CA GLU A 217 4.49 7.94 -25.09
C GLU A 217 5.98 7.78 -24.76
N TYR A 218 6.53 8.66 -23.92
CA TYR A 218 7.91 8.54 -23.43
C TYR A 218 8.11 7.26 -22.59
N VAL A 219 7.18 6.95 -21.67
CA VAL A 219 7.25 5.73 -20.85
C VAL A 219 7.13 4.48 -21.72
N LYS A 220 6.15 4.43 -22.63
CA LYS A 220 6.01 3.36 -23.62
C LYS A 220 7.29 3.13 -24.41
N THR A 221 7.86 4.21 -24.97
CA THR A 221 9.12 4.15 -25.72
C THR A 221 10.25 3.61 -24.84
N ALA A 222 10.31 4.04 -23.57
CA ALA A 222 11.34 3.59 -22.65
C ALA A 222 11.22 2.09 -22.32
N LEU A 223 10.01 1.55 -22.23
CA LEU A 223 9.75 0.12 -22.04
C LEU A 223 10.17 -0.70 -23.27
N VAL A 224 9.65 -0.33 -24.45
CA VAL A 224 9.88 -1.07 -25.71
C VAL A 224 11.35 -1.05 -26.11
N SER A 225 12.00 0.10 -26.07
CA SER A 225 13.43 0.24 -26.43
C SER A 225 14.38 -0.57 -25.53
N ARG A 226 13.92 -1.03 -24.36
CA ARG A 226 14.68 -1.85 -23.42
C ARG A 226 14.30 -3.33 -23.46
N GLY A 227 13.46 -3.72 -24.41
CA GLY A 227 13.15 -5.11 -24.71
C GLY A 227 11.84 -5.63 -24.14
N ILE A 228 10.90 -4.76 -23.77
CA ILE A 228 9.50 -5.17 -23.56
C ILE A 228 8.81 -5.32 -24.92
N ASP A 229 8.29 -6.51 -25.19
CA ASP A 229 7.67 -6.91 -26.47
C ASP A 229 6.27 -7.53 -26.28
N GLU A 230 5.86 -7.78 -25.03
CA GLU A 230 4.52 -8.30 -24.73
C GLU A 230 3.41 -7.25 -24.91
N LEU A 231 2.16 -7.69 -24.85
CA LEU A 231 0.99 -6.80 -24.98
C LEU A 231 1.06 -5.67 -23.96
N LEU A 232 1.15 -4.42 -24.45
CA LEU A 232 1.12 -3.24 -23.60
C LEU A 232 -0.32 -2.84 -23.29
N MET A 233 -0.54 -2.38 -22.05
CA MET A 233 -1.84 -1.83 -21.63
C MET A 233 -1.74 -0.55 -20.81
N THR A 234 -2.82 0.23 -20.80
CA THR A 234 -3.08 1.32 -19.84
C THR A 234 -4.30 0.99 -19.00
N ALA A 235 -4.45 1.63 -17.83
CA ALA A 235 -5.58 1.42 -16.94
C ALA A 235 -6.05 2.75 -16.37
N ASP A 236 -7.30 3.11 -16.64
CA ASP A 236 -7.94 4.37 -16.20
C ASP A 236 -9.45 4.16 -15.98
N ASP A 237 -10.08 5.11 -15.29
CA ASP A 237 -11.51 5.14 -15.01
C ASP A 237 -12.27 6.14 -15.89
N GLY A 238 -13.58 5.91 -16.09
CA GLY A 238 -14.55 6.82 -16.71
C GLY A 238 -13.98 7.83 -17.72
N VAL A 239 -14.11 9.12 -17.40
CA VAL A 239 -13.64 10.23 -18.26
C VAL A 239 -12.11 10.30 -18.35
N SER A 240 -11.38 9.80 -17.33
CA SER A 240 -9.92 9.74 -17.33
C SER A 240 -9.38 8.86 -18.45
N LEU A 241 -10.13 7.84 -18.88
CA LEU A 241 -9.77 6.95 -20.00
C LEU A 241 -9.44 7.72 -21.29
N ARG A 242 -10.19 8.79 -21.57
CA ARG A 242 -9.97 9.66 -22.74
C ARG A 242 -8.62 10.37 -22.70
N LYS A 243 -8.02 10.53 -21.52
CA LYS A 243 -6.75 11.21 -21.29
C LYS A 243 -5.58 10.25 -21.10
N GLY A 244 -5.82 9.10 -20.48
CA GLY A 244 -4.77 8.13 -20.11
C GLY A 244 -4.43 7.10 -21.20
N HIS A 245 -5.29 6.92 -22.20
CA HIS A 245 -5.03 5.97 -23.29
C HIS A 245 -3.84 6.37 -24.18
N LEU A 246 -3.27 5.37 -24.85
CA LEU A 246 -2.21 5.52 -25.84
C LEU A 246 -2.58 4.79 -27.14
N GLN A 247 -2.15 5.34 -28.27
CA GLN A 247 -2.35 4.69 -29.56
C GLN A 247 -1.52 3.40 -29.64
N ASN A 248 -2.13 2.33 -30.20
CA ASN A 248 -1.57 0.99 -30.32
C ASN A 248 -1.17 0.35 -28.97
N VAL A 249 -1.84 0.75 -27.89
CA VAL A 249 -1.73 0.16 -26.55
C VAL A 249 -3.15 -0.17 -26.10
N LEU A 250 -3.35 -1.34 -25.50
CA LEU A 250 -4.68 -1.74 -25.05
C LEU A 250 -5.15 -0.84 -23.91
N ALA A 251 -6.27 -0.14 -24.07
CA ALA A 251 -6.92 0.52 -22.96
C ALA A 251 -7.69 -0.52 -22.12
N THR A 252 -7.49 -0.49 -20.81
CA THR A 252 -8.24 -1.30 -19.84
C THR A 252 -8.95 -0.37 -18.86
N VAL A 253 -10.00 -0.89 -18.24
CA VAL A 253 -10.95 -0.05 -17.51
C VAL A 253 -10.92 -0.39 -16.03
N ARG A 254 -10.89 0.65 -15.20
CA ARG A 254 -11.03 0.55 -13.75
C ARG A 254 -12.38 1.11 -13.34
N MET A 255 -13.26 0.25 -12.82
CA MET A 255 -14.62 0.64 -12.44
C MET A 255 -15.09 -0.20 -11.24
N LYS A 256 -15.82 0.45 -10.33
CA LYS A 256 -16.54 -0.26 -9.25
C LYS A 256 -17.86 -0.85 -9.74
N ASN A 257 -18.60 -0.11 -10.55
CA ASN A 257 -19.88 -0.53 -11.11
C ASN A 257 -19.85 -0.42 -12.63
N ILE A 258 -20.52 -1.34 -13.32
CA ILE A 258 -20.71 -1.28 -14.78
C ILE A 258 -21.66 -0.12 -15.12
N ASN A 259 -21.19 0.85 -15.92
CA ASN A 259 -22.01 1.97 -16.41
C ASN A 259 -21.99 2.04 -17.94
N LYS A 260 -23.09 2.50 -18.54
CA LYS A 260 -23.25 2.54 -20.01
C LYS A 260 -22.25 3.49 -20.67
N GLU A 261 -22.01 4.66 -20.08
CA GLU A 261 -21.15 5.70 -20.62
C GLU A 261 -19.70 5.23 -20.82
N THR A 262 -19.17 4.42 -19.90
CA THR A 262 -17.79 3.94 -20.04
C THR A 262 -17.63 2.96 -21.19
N TYR A 263 -18.68 2.21 -21.56
CA TYR A 263 -18.63 1.39 -22.78
C TYR A 263 -18.58 2.25 -24.04
N GLU A 264 -19.35 3.33 -24.06
CA GLU A 264 -19.37 4.25 -25.19
C GLU A 264 -17.99 4.91 -25.35
N ASP A 265 -17.37 5.33 -24.25
CA ASP A 265 -16.01 5.87 -24.23
C ASP A 265 -14.96 4.84 -24.64
N PHE A 266 -15.05 3.61 -24.13
CA PHE A 266 -14.14 2.53 -24.49
C PHE A 266 -14.25 2.15 -25.96
N LYS A 267 -15.47 2.03 -26.47
CA LYS A 267 -15.75 1.75 -27.89
C LYS A 267 -15.27 2.89 -28.78
N PHE A 268 -15.39 4.14 -28.33
CA PHE A 268 -14.86 5.31 -29.04
C PHE A 268 -13.33 5.27 -29.13
N ILE A 269 -12.65 4.86 -28.05
CA ILE A 269 -11.18 4.86 -27.96
C ILE A 269 -10.54 3.71 -28.76
N GLN A 270 -11.06 2.49 -28.64
CA GLN A 270 -10.40 1.31 -29.21
C GLN A 270 -11.32 0.41 -30.05
N GLY A 271 -12.52 0.88 -30.38
CA GLY A 271 -13.45 0.14 -31.21
C GLY A 271 -13.91 -1.17 -30.56
N ARG A 272 -14.05 -2.22 -31.37
CA ARG A 272 -14.38 -3.56 -30.90
C ARG A 272 -13.12 -4.24 -30.37
N SER A 273 -13.05 -4.40 -29.05
CA SER A 273 -11.88 -4.94 -28.32
C SER A 273 -12.36 -5.66 -27.06
N PRO A 274 -11.64 -6.67 -26.52
CA PRO A 274 -11.96 -7.27 -25.24
C PRO A 274 -11.86 -6.25 -24.11
N ILE A 275 -12.74 -6.40 -23.11
CA ILE A 275 -12.69 -5.61 -21.88
C ILE A 275 -11.98 -6.42 -20.81
N LEU A 276 -10.92 -5.82 -20.26
CA LEU A 276 -10.31 -6.23 -19.00
C LEU A 276 -10.72 -5.19 -17.95
N MET A 277 -11.55 -5.62 -17.01
CA MET A 277 -12.04 -4.79 -15.92
C MET A 277 -11.18 -5.00 -14.68
N THR A 278 -10.56 -3.96 -14.18
CA THR A 278 -10.00 -4.00 -12.82
C THR A 278 -11.16 -3.82 -11.84
N VAL A 279 -11.44 -4.89 -11.10
CA VAL A 279 -12.53 -5.00 -10.12
C VAL A 279 -11.93 -4.80 -8.74
N TYR A 280 -12.41 -3.80 -8.02
CA TYR A 280 -12.08 -3.69 -6.61
C TYR A 280 -12.82 -4.76 -5.82
N THR A 281 -12.17 -5.38 -4.82
CA THR A 281 -12.93 -6.13 -3.80
C THR A 281 -13.85 -5.17 -3.05
N THR A 282 -14.67 -5.68 -2.12
CA THR A 282 -15.78 -4.94 -1.50
C THR A 282 -15.42 -3.55 -0.97
N ASN A 283 -14.14 -3.21 -0.76
CA ASN A 283 -13.67 -1.95 -0.20
C ASN A 283 -12.40 -1.37 -0.85
N SER A 284 -11.96 -0.24 -0.28
CA SER A 284 -10.66 0.37 -0.47
C SER A 284 -9.75 0.13 0.74
N PHE A 285 -8.55 0.67 0.72
CA PHE A 285 -7.65 0.76 1.87
C PHE A 285 -8.22 1.64 3.00
N ASP A 286 -7.77 1.41 4.23
CA ASP A 286 -8.14 2.22 5.40
C ASP A 286 -7.12 3.33 5.68
N THR A 287 -7.58 4.39 6.33
CA THR A 287 -6.74 5.48 6.84
C THR A 287 -6.94 5.68 8.34
N TRP A 288 -5.91 6.18 9.01
CA TRP A 288 -5.96 6.43 10.45
C TRP A 288 -7.03 7.46 10.81
N GLY A 289 -7.86 7.16 11.81
CA GLY A 289 -8.95 7.99 12.31
C GLY A 289 -10.26 7.89 11.52
N ALA A 290 -10.28 7.16 10.40
CA ALA A 290 -11.51 6.91 9.65
C ALA A 290 -12.21 5.63 10.12
N LEU A 291 -13.53 5.56 9.94
CA LEU A 291 -14.27 4.31 10.10
C LEU A 291 -13.94 3.37 8.95
N ARG A 292 -13.65 2.11 9.29
CA ARG A 292 -13.44 1.06 8.28
C ARG A 292 -14.73 0.86 7.52
N GLN A 293 -14.68 1.07 6.21
CA GLN A 293 -15.82 0.81 5.35
C GLN A 293 -15.89 -0.70 5.06
N LEU A 294 -17.07 -1.30 5.18
CA LEU A 294 -17.33 -2.69 4.85
C LEU A 294 -18.34 -2.74 3.69
N GLY A 295 -17.89 -3.16 2.51
CA GLY A 295 -18.76 -3.33 1.36
C GLY A 295 -19.52 -4.66 1.41
N ASP A 296 -20.57 -4.76 0.60
CA ASP A 296 -21.45 -5.93 0.55
C ASP A 296 -20.85 -7.03 -0.36
N PRO A 297 -20.46 -8.20 0.20
CA PRO A 297 -19.95 -9.31 -0.59
C PRO A 297 -20.95 -9.87 -1.61
N GLN A 298 -22.25 -9.75 -1.36
CA GLN A 298 -23.28 -10.21 -2.28
C GLN A 298 -23.34 -9.30 -3.52
N MET A 299 -23.19 -7.98 -3.33
CA MET A 299 -23.06 -7.03 -4.44
C MET A 299 -21.82 -7.34 -5.28
N LEU A 300 -20.67 -7.58 -4.65
CA LEU A 300 -19.45 -7.94 -5.38
C LEU A 300 -19.64 -9.22 -6.23
N MET A 301 -20.26 -10.26 -5.66
CA MET A 301 -20.55 -11.49 -6.40
C MET A 301 -21.52 -11.26 -7.55
N LYS A 302 -22.54 -10.40 -7.36
CA LYS A 302 -23.47 -10.01 -8.43
C LYS A 302 -22.73 -9.33 -9.58
N ASP A 303 -21.86 -8.36 -9.29
CA ASP A 303 -21.09 -7.63 -10.29
C ASP A 303 -20.16 -8.58 -11.06
N VAL A 304 -19.50 -9.50 -10.37
CA VAL A 304 -18.62 -10.50 -11.01
C VAL A 304 -19.40 -11.45 -11.93
N ARG A 305 -20.62 -11.86 -11.55
CA ARG A 305 -21.48 -12.65 -12.43
C ARG A 305 -21.88 -11.86 -13.67
N GLU A 306 -22.19 -10.57 -13.53
CA GLU A 306 -22.51 -9.68 -14.65
C GLU A 306 -21.32 -9.53 -15.61
N ILE A 307 -20.11 -9.29 -15.07
CA ILE A 307 -18.85 -9.24 -15.82
C ILE A 307 -18.64 -10.52 -16.65
N PHE A 308 -18.90 -11.69 -16.06
CA PHE A 308 -18.79 -12.98 -16.75
C PHE A 308 -19.86 -13.16 -17.84
N ASN A 309 -21.11 -12.76 -17.56
CA ASN A 309 -22.21 -12.81 -18.53
C ASN A 309 -21.92 -11.94 -19.76
N LEU A 310 -21.29 -10.77 -19.57
CA LEU A 310 -20.88 -9.88 -20.65
C LEU A 310 -19.61 -10.33 -21.37
N GLY A 311 -18.97 -11.39 -20.88
CA GLY A 311 -17.82 -12.01 -21.50
C GLY A 311 -16.49 -11.30 -21.23
N PHE A 312 -16.41 -10.47 -20.20
CA PHE A 312 -15.20 -9.72 -19.90
C PHE A 312 -14.17 -10.56 -19.17
N SER A 313 -12.94 -10.10 -19.27
CA SER A 313 -11.88 -10.49 -18.35
C SER A 313 -11.88 -9.57 -17.13
N LEU A 314 -11.32 -10.05 -16.03
CA LEU A 314 -11.25 -9.27 -14.81
C LEU A 314 -9.89 -9.37 -14.11
N ASN A 315 -9.63 -8.38 -13.26
CA ASN A 315 -8.53 -8.37 -12.30
C ASN A 315 -9.04 -7.96 -10.91
N PHE A 316 -9.00 -8.85 -9.93
CA PHE A 316 -9.35 -8.54 -8.53
C PHE A 316 -8.24 -7.71 -7.88
N TYR A 317 -8.55 -6.47 -7.52
CA TYR A 317 -7.69 -5.59 -6.74
C TYR A 317 -8.34 -5.37 -5.35
N MET A 318 -7.93 -6.05 -4.28
CA MET A 318 -6.83 -7.02 -4.15
C MET A 318 -7.34 -8.46 -4.04
N PHE A 319 -6.60 -9.42 -4.60
CA PHE A 319 -6.83 -10.83 -4.26
C PHE A 319 -6.32 -11.13 -2.85
N GLN A 320 -5.09 -10.69 -2.55
CA GLN A 320 -4.54 -10.60 -1.21
C GLN A 320 -3.81 -9.26 -1.09
N GLY A 321 -4.26 -8.40 -0.18
CA GLY A 321 -3.61 -7.10 0.00
C GLY A 321 -2.34 -7.18 0.87
N GLY A 322 -2.39 -7.85 2.02
CA GLY A 322 -1.23 -8.06 2.90
C GLY A 322 -0.97 -6.89 3.86
N THR A 323 0.30 -6.52 4.06
CA THR A 323 0.70 -5.50 5.04
C THR A 323 1.65 -4.46 4.43
N ASN A 324 1.44 -3.18 4.76
CA ASN A 324 2.40 -2.10 4.51
C ASN A 324 3.55 -2.15 5.52
N PHE A 325 4.37 -3.22 5.48
CA PHE A 325 5.47 -3.40 6.44
C PHE A 325 6.44 -2.22 6.47
N GLY A 326 6.98 -1.93 7.65
CA GLY A 326 7.80 -0.74 7.86
C GLY A 326 6.97 0.53 7.73
N LEU A 327 7.48 1.51 7.00
CA LEU A 327 6.88 2.84 6.91
C LEU A 327 6.49 3.20 5.48
N ILE A 328 6.08 2.19 4.71
CA ILE A 328 5.83 2.31 3.27
C ILE A 328 4.40 2.76 2.93
N GLY A 329 3.47 2.81 3.89
CA GLY A 329 2.13 3.35 3.67
C GLY A 329 2.19 4.83 3.27
N GLY A 330 1.35 5.23 2.31
CA GLY A 330 1.25 6.62 1.88
C GLY A 330 0.19 7.41 2.64
N ALA A 331 -0.38 8.42 2.00
CA ALA A 331 -1.52 9.19 2.49
C ALA A 331 -2.46 9.61 1.34
N GLN A 332 -3.67 10.03 1.69
CA GLN A 332 -4.62 10.67 0.79
C GLN A 332 -4.97 12.09 1.28
N SER A 333 -5.50 12.93 0.38
CA SER A 333 -5.84 14.33 0.69
C SER A 333 -7.30 14.72 0.43
N ALA A 334 -8.19 13.79 0.10
CA ALA A 334 -9.55 14.10 -0.37
C ALA A 334 -10.38 14.92 0.65
N GLU A 335 -10.29 14.56 1.94
CA GLU A 335 -11.04 15.20 3.04
C GLU A 335 -10.09 15.78 4.11
N GLY A 336 -8.86 16.08 3.70
CA GLY A 336 -7.75 16.35 4.60
C GLY A 336 -6.67 15.28 4.51
N TYR A 337 -5.54 15.52 5.17
CA TYR A 337 -4.38 14.65 5.10
C TYR A 337 -4.56 13.43 5.99
N THR A 338 -4.86 12.28 5.40
CA THR A 338 -5.12 11.05 6.14
C THR A 338 -4.12 9.96 5.72
N PRO A 339 -3.22 9.55 6.63
CA PRO A 339 -2.24 8.51 6.34
C PRO A 339 -2.89 7.12 6.28
N VAL A 340 -2.41 6.29 5.36
CA VAL A 340 -2.85 4.91 5.18
C VAL A 340 -2.40 4.07 6.37
N VAL A 341 -3.26 3.15 6.82
CA VAL A 341 -2.93 2.26 7.94
C VAL A 341 -1.86 1.21 7.55
N THR A 342 -1.31 0.53 8.55
CA THR A 342 -0.28 -0.49 8.35
C THR A 342 -0.87 -1.73 7.69
N SER A 343 -2.07 -2.14 8.11
CA SER A 343 -2.80 -3.22 7.45
C SER A 343 -3.14 -2.82 6.02
N TYR A 344 -2.91 -3.71 5.08
CA TYR A 344 -3.44 -3.59 3.73
C TYR A 344 -4.37 -4.77 3.44
N ASP A 345 -5.15 -5.17 4.44
CA ASP A 345 -6.12 -6.27 4.33
C ASP A 345 -7.11 -6.07 3.16
N TYR A 346 -7.53 -4.82 2.93
CA TYR A 346 -8.34 -4.38 1.79
C TYR A 346 -9.75 -5.01 1.72
N CYS A 347 -10.16 -5.78 2.75
CA CYS A 347 -11.26 -6.74 2.64
C CYS A 347 -11.12 -7.61 1.38
N ALA A 348 -9.88 -8.01 1.08
CA ALA A 348 -9.56 -8.85 -0.04
C ALA A 348 -10.15 -10.27 0.12
N LEU A 349 -10.14 -11.07 -0.95
CA LEU A 349 -10.57 -12.47 -0.88
C LEU A 349 -9.72 -13.28 0.10
N ILE A 350 -8.46 -12.91 0.24
CA ILE A 350 -7.54 -13.43 1.24
C ILE A 350 -7.11 -12.25 2.12
N PRO A 351 -7.31 -12.31 3.45
CA PRO A 351 -7.03 -11.22 4.37
C PRO A 351 -5.52 -11.05 4.59
N GLU A 352 -5.15 -10.06 5.41
CA GLU A 352 -3.76 -9.68 5.70
C GLU A 352 -2.85 -10.87 6.07
N ASN A 353 -3.30 -11.75 6.97
CA ASN A 353 -2.54 -12.94 7.41
C ASN A 353 -2.58 -14.12 6.42
N GLY A 354 -3.28 -13.96 5.30
CA GLY A 354 -3.36 -14.99 4.29
C GLY A 354 -4.40 -16.10 4.55
N ASP A 355 -5.28 -16.00 5.55
CA ASP A 355 -6.25 -17.07 5.84
C ASP A 355 -7.40 -17.17 4.80
N TYR A 356 -8.28 -18.16 4.89
CA TYR A 356 -9.47 -18.23 4.04
C TYR A 356 -10.62 -17.40 4.60
N THR A 357 -11.32 -16.67 3.73
CA THR A 357 -12.59 -16.01 4.06
C THR A 357 -13.80 -16.82 3.56
N PRO A 358 -15.02 -16.58 4.07
CA PRO A 358 -16.25 -17.07 3.46
C PRO A 358 -16.36 -16.67 1.98
N GLU A 359 -16.01 -15.43 1.64
CA GLU A 359 -16.08 -14.87 0.30
C GLU A 359 -15.20 -15.64 -0.67
N TYR A 360 -13.96 -15.97 -0.27
CA TYR A 360 -13.07 -16.83 -1.07
C TYR A 360 -13.74 -18.14 -1.49
N GLN A 361 -14.50 -18.77 -0.58
CA GLN A 361 -15.14 -20.05 -0.84
C GLN A 361 -16.28 -19.92 -1.84
N GLU A 362 -17.07 -18.84 -1.75
CA GLU A 362 -18.12 -18.54 -2.72
C GLU A 362 -17.53 -18.28 -4.12
N PHE A 363 -16.48 -17.47 -4.20
CA PHE A 363 -15.78 -17.21 -5.46
C PHE A 363 -15.16 -18.47 -6.05
N GLN A 364 -14.54 -19.31 -5.21
CA GLN A 364 -13.99 -20.59 -5.64
C GLN A 364 -15.08 -21.49 -6.25
N ARG A 365 -16.24 -21.64 -5.59
CA ARG A 365 -17.36 -22.43 -6.13
C ARG A 365 -17.87 -21.85 -7.44
N PHE A 366 -17.99 -20.52 -7.54
CA PHE A 366 -18.40 -19.86 -8.77
C PHE A 366 -17.42 -20.12 -9.91
N PHE A 367 -16.12 -19.86 -9.73
CA PHE A 367 -15.13 -20.05 -10.78
C PHE A 367 -15.00 -21.52 -11.21
N HIS A 368 -15.07 -22.47 -10.28
CA HIS A 368 -15.10 -23.91 -10.60
C HIS A 368 -16.35 -24.32 -11.37
N SER A 369 -17.46 -23.58 -11.24
CA SER A 369 -18.68 -23.87 -12.02
C SER A 369 -18.58 -23.43 -13.48
N VAL A 370 -17.78 -22.39 -13.78
CA VAL A 370 -17.68 -21.75 -15.10
C VAL A 370 -16.35 -22.00 -15.83
N THR A 371 -15.40 -22.71 -15.21
CA THR A 371 -14.10 -23.05 -15.81
C THR A 371 -13.83 -24.54 -15.76
N ASP A 372 -13.22 -25.11 -16.81
CA ASP A 372 -12.69 -26.46 -16.76
C ASP A 372 -11.35 -26.43 -16.02
N PHE A 373 -11.44 -26.55 -14.70
CA PHE A 373 -10.31 -26.45 -13.78
C PHE A 373 -10.13 -27.76 -13.01
N SER A 374 -8.89 -28.26 -12.96
CA SER A 374 -8.49 -29.30 -12.01
C SER A 374 -7.63 -28.66 -10.92
N PRO A 375 -8.18 -28.44 -9.71
CA PRO A 375 -7.42 -27.86 -8.63
C PRO A 375 -6.24 -28.74 -8.25
N LEU A 376 -5.09 -28.10 -7.97
CA LEU A 376 -4.13 -28.72 -7.07
C LEU A 376 -4.78 -28.84 -5.67
N THR A 377 -4.32 -29.81 -4.88
CA THR A 377 -4.74 -29.97 -3.48
C THR A 377 -4.81 -28.63 -2.75
N ARG A 378 -5.96 -28.34 -2.14
CA ARG A 378 -6.21 -27.09 -1.41
C ARG A 378 -5.10 -26.83 -0.40
N PRO A 379 -4.42 -25.66 -0.43
CA PRO A 379 -3.40 -25.32 0.56
C PRO A 379 -3.97 -25.33 1.98
N LYS A 380 -3.14 -25.72 2.96
CA LYS A 380 -3.53 -25.64 4.38
C LYS A 380 -3.85 -24.19 4.78
N ALA A 381 -4.79 -24.05 5.71
CA ALA A 381 -5.11 -22.78 6.34
C ALA A 381 -3.89 -22.23 7.08
N THR A 382 -3.84 -20.90 7.24
CA THR A 382 -2.78 -20.27 8.03
C THR A 382 -3.09 -20.46 9.51
N LEU A 383 -2.09 -20.83 10.31
CA LEU A 383 -2.26 -21.02 11.75
C LEU A 383 -1.85 -19.75 12.49
N THR A 384 -2.74 -19.26 13.34
CA THR A 384 -2.51 -18.10 14.20
C THR A 384 -2.56 -18.49 15.67
N PHE A 385 -1.71 -17.88 16.49
CA PHE A 385 -1.60 -18.16 17.91
C PHE A 385 -1.69 -16.88 18.76
N ALA A 386 -2.32 -16.97 19.93
CA ALA A 386 -2.33 -15.89 20.91
C ALA A 386 -1.24 -16.16 21.97
N TYR A 387 -0.08 -15.52 21.82
CA TYR A 387 1.02 -15.65 22.79
C TYR A 387 0.67 -15.03 24.15
N GLN A 388 1.40 -15.44 25.19
CA GLN A 388 1.20 -14.88 26.53
C GLN A 388 1.56 -13.38 26.56
N PRO A 389 0.80 -12.55 27.29
CA PRO A 389 1.11 -11.13 27.42
C PRO A 389 2.50 -10.89 28.02
N LEU A 390 3.23 -9.92 27.48
CA LEU A 390 4.53 -9.52 28.01
C LEU A 390 4.34 -8.40 29.04
N THR A 391 4.74 -8.67 30.28
CA THR A 391 4.62 -7.73 31.41
C THR A 391 5.96 -7.12 31.81
N LEU A 392 7.08 -7.75 31.42
CA LEU A 392 8.41 -7.22 31.64
C LEU A 392 8.82 -6.37 30.44
N LEU A 393 8.67 -5.06 30.61
CA LEU A 393 9.03 -4.05 29.63
C LEU A 393 10.20 -3.22 30.13
N TYR A 394 11.12 -2.95 29.21
CA TYR A 394 12.25 -2.08 29.42
C TYR A 394 12.09 -0.84 28.57
N TYR A 395 12.56 0.32 28.99
CA TYR A 395 12.45 1.55 28.22
C TYR A 395 13.69 2.47 28.32
N MET A 396 13.83 3.32 27.32
CA MET A 396 14.79 4.41 27.26
C MET A 396 14.16 5.60 26.54
N THR A 397 14.26 6.81 27.10
CA THR A 397 13.71 8.00 26.44
C THR A 397 14.55 8.35 25.21
N LEU A 398 13.93 8.92 24.17
CA LEU A 398 14.66 9.38 22.98
C LEU A 398 15.86 10.25 23.36
N TRP A 399 15.68 11.13 24.35
CA TRP A 399 16.69 12.06 24.84
C TRP A 399 17.94 11.37 25.40
N GLU A 400 17.78 10.21 26.04
CA GLU A 400 18.89 9.40 26.55
C GLU A 400 19.62 8.67 25.41
N VAL A 401 18.91 8.32 24.33
CA VAL A 401 19.51 7.60 23.19
C VAL A 401 20.16 8.53 22.17
N LEU A 402 19.72 9.79 22.05
CA LEU A 402 20.21 10.75 21.03
C LEU A 402 21.75 10.84 20.92
N PRO A 403 22.54 10.86 22.02
CA PRO A 403 24.00 10.90 21.94
C PRO A 403 24.62 9.69 21.21
N TYR A 404 23.91 8.56 21.16
CA TYR A 404 24.39 7.29 20.62
C TYR A 404 23.81 6.97 19.23
N LEU A 405 22.63 7.49 18.89
CA LEU A 405 21.91 7.06 17.70
C LEU A 405 22.42 7.64 16.38
N VAL A 406 22.83 8.92 16.33
CA VAL A 406 23.01 9.58 15.02
C VAL A 406 24.02 10.71 15.00
N LYS A 407 24.77 10.76 13.89
CA LYS A 407 25.48 11.97 13.47
C LYS A 407 24.45 13.04 13.11
N THR A 408 24.67 14.24 13.66
CA THR A 408 23.78 15.38 13.43
C THR A 408 24.15 16.18 12.20
N THR A 409 23.15 16.74 11.54
CA THR A 409 23.32 17.75 10.49
C THR A 409 23.14 19.13 11.10
N LYS A 410 24.14 20.01 10.98
CA LYS A 410 24.03 21.42 11.37
C LYS A 410 23.62 22.24 10.16
N SER A 411 22.67 23.16 10.33
CA SER A 411 22.20 24.04 9.25
C SER A 411 21.75 25.39 9.81
N SER A 412 21.94 26.46 9.05
CA SER A 412 21.44 27.80 9.41
C SER A 412 19.95 27.98 9.13
N ARG A 413 19.34 27.09 8.34
CA ARG A 413 17.91 27.04 8.02
C ARG A 413 17.38 25.62 8.24
N PRO A 414 16.06 25.44 8.44
CA PRO A 414 15.46 24.11 8.38
C PRO A 414 15.77 23.43 7.05
N LEU A 415 15.99 22.12 7.09
CA LEU A 415 16.12 21.27 5.91
C LEU A 415 15.00 20.23 5.96
N SER A 416 14.35 20.00 4.82
CA SER A 416 13.42 18.87 4.71
C SER A 416 14.18 17.55 4.79
N MET A 417 13.46 16.46 5.09
CA MET A 417 14.02 15.12 5.19
C MET A 417 14.82 14.72 3.93
N GLU A 418 14.33 15.06 2.75
CA GLU A 418 14.94 14.75 1.45
C GLU A 418 16.21 15.59 1.17
N GLN A 419 16.35 16.74 1.82
CA GLN A 419 17.50 17.64 1.66
C GLN A 419 18.69 17.23 2.53
N LEU A 420 18.48 16.38 3.55
CA LEU A 420 19.56 15.86 4.38
C LEU A 420 20.64 15.15 3.56
N THR A 421 21.87 15.12 4.07
CA THR A 421 23.01 14.50 3.39
C THR A 421 23.19 13.02 3.72
N VAL A 422 22.29 12.46 4.53
CA VAL A 422 22.25 11.03 4.87
C VAL A 422 21.96 10.16 3.64
N ASN A 423 22.23 8.85 3.76
CA ASN A 423 22.01 7.86 2.70
C ASN A 423 22.65 8.24 1.35
N GLY A 424 23.93 8.63 1.37
CA GLY A 424 24.64 9.02 0.16
C GLY A 424 24.02 10.22 -0.55
N ARG A 425 23.51 11.22 0.19
CA ARG A 425 22.76 12.39 -0.30
C ARG A 425 21.39 12.08 -0.91
N SER A 426 20.86 10.88 -0.70
CA SER A 426 19.45 10.56 -1.02
C SER A 426 18.48 11.19 -0.02
N GLY A 427 18.99 11.65 1.13
CA GLY A 427 18.16 12.18 2.20
C GLY A 427 17.50 11.08 3.01
N GLN A 428 16.60 11.48 3.89
CA GLN A 428 15.83 10.62 4.76
C GLN A 428 14.47 10.33 4.13
N SER A 429 14.13 9.06 3.89
CA SER A 429 12.87 8.71 3.22
C SER A 429 11.69 8.65 4.19
N PHE A 430 11.88 8.04 5.35
CA PHE A 430 10.81 7.65 6.28
C PHE A 430 11.16 7.99 7.73
N GLY A 431 10.20 7.75 8.63
CA GLY A 431 10.37 7.87 10.07
C GLY A 431 10.17 9.28 10.60
N TYR A 432 11.01 9.64 11.55
CA TYR A 432 10.96 10.88 12.30
C TYR A 432 12.21 11.72 12.05
N ILE A 433 12.10 13.03 12.21
CA ILE A 433 13.21 13.96 12.13
C ILE A 433 13.10 14.94 13.31
N LEU A 434 14.20 15.11 14.05
CA LEU A 434 14.24 16.00 15.19
C LEU A 434 15.03 17.26 14.83
N TYR A 435 14.41 18.42 15.02
CA TYR A 435 15.06 19.72 14.89
C TYR A 435 15.29 20.31 16.28
N GLU A 436 16.53 20.69 16.57
CA GLU A 436 16.95 21.26 17.84
C GLU A 436 17.55 22.65 17.60
N THR A 437 17.10 23.64 18.38
CA THR A 437 17.61 25.01 18.37
C THR A 437 17.56 25.61 19.77
N THR A 438 18.20 26.76 19.99
CA THR A 438 18.24 27.42 21.28
C THR A 438 17.39 28.69 21.24
N ILE A 439 16.52 28.86 22.25
CA ILE A 439 15.70 30.05 22.40
C ILE A 439 16.09 30.84 23.66
N PHE A 440 15.94 32.16 23.58
CA PHE A 440 16.27 33.10 24.65
C PHE A 440 15.03 33.63 25.39
N ASN A 441 13.86 33.58 24.75
CA ASN A 441 12.58 34.05 25.31
C ASN A 441 11.48 33.03 25.00
N GLY A 442 10.38 33.09 25.74
CA GLY A 442 9.11 32.48 25.32
C GLY A 442 8.45 33.35 24.24
N GLY A 443 7.32 32.89 23.70
CA GLY A 443 6.61 33.62 22.64
C GLY A 443 5.75 32.71 21.76
N LEU A 444 5.13 33.29 20.74
CA LEU A 444 4.31 32.56 19.78
C LEU A 444 5.20 31.86 18.74
N LEU A 445 5.23 30.53 18.79
CA LEU A 445 5.86 29.69 17.77
C LEU A 445 4.89 29.51 16.60
N THR A 446 5.29 29.92 15.40
CA THR A 446 4.46 29.83 14.19
C THR A 446 5.15 29.01 13.11
N SER A 447 4.49 27.96 12.63
CA SER A 447 5.00 27.11 11.54
C SER A 447 4.74 27.66 10.15
N ARG A 448 3.74 28.55 10.01
CA ARG A 448 3.24 29.05 8.71
C ARG A 448 2.92 27.95 7.69
N GLY A 449 2.54 26.75 8.17
CA GLY A 449 2.24 25.60 7.32
C GLY A 449 3.46 24.81 6.83
N HIS A 450 4.65 25.06 7.39
CA HIS A 450 5.89 24.38 7.01
C HIS A 450 6.14 23.05 7.74
N ILE A 451 5.17 22.52 8.48
CA ILE A 451 5.26 21.22 9.16
C ILE A 451 4.58 20.15 8.32
N GLN A 452 5.31 19.07 8.05
CA GLN A 452 4.89 17.94 7.22
C GLN A 452 5.32 16.62 7.90
N ASP A 453 4.48 15.94 8.68
CA ASP A 453 3.03 16.13 8.83
C ASP A 453 2.59 16.42 10.27
N TRP A 454 3.24 15.80 11.25
CA TRP A 454 2.86 15.82 12.66
C TRP A 454 4.08 16.12 13.54
N ALA A 455 4.05 17.19 14.34
CA ALA A 455 5.19 17.67 15.08
C ALA A 455 4.91 17.89 16.57
N ARG A 456 5.57 17.10 17.43
CA ARG A 456 5.58 17.33 18.88
C ARG A 456 6.68 18.31 19.25
N VAL A 457 6.31 19.33 20.03
CA VAL A 457 7.20 20.41 20.46
C VAL A 457 7.55 20.24 21.93
N PHE A 458 8.84 20.37 22.25
CA PHE A 458 9.37 20.24 23.60
C PHE A 458 10.29 21.41 23.94
N LEU A 459 10.26 21.83 25.21
CA LEU A 459 11.27 22.70 25.81
C LEU A 459 12.12 21.86 26.74
N ASP A 460 13.41 21.79 26.44
CA ASP A 460 14.30 20.76 26.95
C ASP A 460 13.67 19.36 26.76
N LYS A 461 13.24 18.69 27.83
CA LYS A 461 12.63 17.35 27.76
C LYS A 461 11.10 17.39 27.87
N ASP A 462 10.54 18.54 28.21
CA ASP A 462 9.14 18.69 28.62
C ASP A 462 8.27 18.99 27.40
N TYR A 463 7.20 18.22 27.23
CA TYR A 463 6.26 18.39 26.12
C TYR A 463 5.44 19.66 26.31
N VAL A 464 5.35 20.47 25.26
CA VAL A 464 4.62 21.76 25.27
C VAL A 464 3.35 21.70 24.44
N GLY A 465 3.38 21.03 23.29
CA GLY A 465 2.22 20.99 22.41
C GLY A 465 2.50 20.35 21.06
N LEU A 466 1.46 20.33 20.24
CA LEU A 466 1.45 19.75 18.90
C LEU A 466 1.32 20.85 17.85
N LEU A 467 2.08 20.70 16.77
CA LEU A 467 1.86 21.43 15.52
C LEU A 467 1.68 20.40 14.40
N ASP A 468 0.79 20.68 13.47
CA ASP A 468 0.51 19.82 12.33
C ASP A 468 0.08 20.66 11.11
N ARG A 469 -0.49 20.02 10.08
CA ARG A 469 -0.98 20.73 8.87
C ARG A 469 -2.10 21.73 9.17
N SER A 470 -2.91 21.49 10.21
CA SER A 470 -4.04 22.32 10.65
C SER A 470 -3.64 23.28 11.78
N ASN A 471 -2.87 22.79 12.76
CA ASN A 471 -2.42 23.52 13.95
C ASN A 471 -1.06 24.17 13.69
N LYS A 472 -1.06 25.47 13.40
CA LYS A 472 0.13 26.20 12.91
C LYS A 472 0.82 27.06 13.97
N GLU A 473 0.22 27.21 15.13
CA GLU A 473 0.68 28.13 16.17
C GLU A 473 0.66 27.46 17.54
N LEU A 474 1.69 27.73 18.34
CA LEU A 474 1.82 27.22 19.70
C LEU A 474 2.50 28.26 20.58
N LEU A 475 1.91 28.57 21.74
CA LEU A 475 2.50 29.51 22.69
C LEU A 475 3.54 28.79 23.56
N LEU A 476 4.76 29.32 23.62
CA LEU A 476 5.85 28.77 24.41
C LEU A 476 6.08 29.59 25.68
N TYR A 477 6.01 28.92 26.83
CA TYR A 477 6.36 29.50 28.13
C TYR A 477 7.77 29.05 28.53
N LYS A 478 8.73 29.99 28.54
CA LYS A 478 10.11 29.72 28.94
C LYS A 478 10.25 29.75 30.45
N ASP A 479 11.05 28.84 30.99
CA ASP A 479 11.53 28.91 32.37
C ASP A 479 12.41 30.15 32.58
N LEU A 480 11.91 31.10 33.38
CA LEU A 480 12.58 32.36 33.66
C LEU A 480 13.87 32.19 34.47
N THR A 481 14.09 31.04 35.11
CA THR A 481 15.33 30.73 35.83
C THR A 481 16.49 30.42 34.87
N LYS A 482 16.19 30.04 33.62
CA LYS A 482 17.18 29.66 32.61
C LYS A 482 17.47 30.83 31.68
N LYS A 483 18.75 31.12 31.42
CA LYS A 483 19.15 32.10 30.39
C LYS A 483 18.76 31.65 28.98
N THR A 484 18.83 30.36 28.71
CA THR A 484 18.48 29.75 27.42
C THR A 484 17.76 28.44 27.64
N GLN A 485 16.89 28.06 26.70
CA GLN A 485 16.27 26.73 26.68
C GLN A 485 16.45 26.08 25.31
N THR A 486 16.46 24.75 25.30
CA THR A 486 16.54 23.99 24.05
C THR A 486 15.13 23.76 23.51
N LEU A 487 14.79 24.32 22.35
CA LEU A 487 13.57 24.01 21.65
C LEU A 487 13.79 22.79 20.76
N ARG A 488 12.92 21.79 20.89
CA ARG A 488 12.94 20.54 20.13
C ARG A 488 11.62 20.36 19.40
N ILE A 489 11.70 20.10 18.10
CA ILE A 489 10.55 19.83 17.23
C ILE A 489 10.75 18.44 16.62
N LEU A 490 10.05 17.44 17.14
CA LEU A 490 10.07 16.07 16.64
C LEU A 490 8.96 15.92 15.60
N VAL A 491 9.32 15.85 14.32
CA VAL A 491 8.37 15.74 13.21
C VAL A 491 8.33 14.31 12.69
N GLU A 492 7.14 13.77 12.54
CA GLU A 492 6.88 12.50 11.86
C GLU A 492 6.50 12.75 10.39
N ASN A 493 7.13 11.99 9.48
CA ASN A 493 6.58 11.76 8.15
C ASN A 493 5.48 10.69 8.27
N GLN A 494 4.22 11.03 8.02
CA GLN A 494 3.09 10.10 8.11
C GLN A 494 2.87 9.26 6.84
N GLY A 495 3.76 9.41 5.84
CA GLY A 495 3.66 8.78 4.53
C GLY A 495 3.17 9.79 3.52
N ARG A 496 3.83 9.95 2.37
CA ARG A 496 3.53 10.95 1.31
C ARG A 496 2.26 10.62 0.54
N LEU A 497 1.63 11.65 -0.06
CA LEU A 497 0.47 11.45 -0.94
C LEU A 497 0.71 10.38 -1.99
N THR A 498 -0.25 9.46 -2.11
CA THR A 498 -0.19 8.30 -3.02
C THR A 498 -0.55 8.68 -4.44
N SER A 499 -1.33 9.75 -4.62
CA SER A 499 -1.87 10.20 -5.90
C SER A 499 -2.11 11.72 -5.92
N GLY A 500 -2.53 12.24 -7.08
CA GLY A 500 -2.87 13.66 -7.25
C GLY A 500 -1.69 14.56 -7.63
N GLN A 501 -2.01 15.79 -8.06
CA GLN A 501 -1.01 16.73 -8.58
C GLN A 501 -0.10 17.31 -7.48
N ASP A 502 -0.55 17.26 -6.23
CA ASP A 502 0.17 17.77 -5.06
C ASP A 502 1.30 16.87 -4.57
N MET A 503 1.50 15.68 -5.16
CA MET A 503 2.65 14.81 -4.85
C MET A 503 4.01 15.53 -4.96
N ASN A 504 4.15 16.55 -5.82
CA ASN A 504 5.38 17.35 -5.95
C ASN A 504 5.68 18.24 -4.72
N LYS A 505 4.69 18.45 -3.85
CA LYS A 505 4.78 19.27 -2.64
C LYS A 505 5.12 18.45 -1.40
N GLU A 506 5.18 17.12 -1.51
CA GLU A 506 5.28 16.17 -0.40
C GLU A 506 6.71 15.99 0.16
N ARG A 507 7.44 17.09 0.32
CA ARG A 507 8.67 17.12 1.13
C ARG A 507 8.29 17.06 2.61
N LYS A 508 9.06 16.31 3.40
CA LYS A 508 8.70 15.99 4.79
C LYS A 508 9.62 16.64 5.81
N GLY A 509 9.18 16.73 7.06
CA GLY A 509 9.84 17.48 8.12
C GLY A 509 9.45 18.95 8.11
N LEU A 510 10.43 19.84 8.29
CA LEU A 510 10.27 21.28 8.14
C LEU A 510 10.60 21.71 6.71
N THR A 511 9.60 22.19 5.98
CA THR A 511 9.73 22.59 4.56
C THR A 511 10.07 24.06 4.35
N GLY A 512 10.16 24.83 5.43
CA GLY A 512 10.47 26.25 5.44
C GLY A 512 10.77 26.75 6.87
N ASP A 513 10.99 28.06 7.01
CA ASP A 513 11.37 28.67 8.28
C ASP A 513 10.23 28.59 9.32
N ILE A 514 10.62 28.35 10.58
CA ILE A 514 9.74 28.40 11.75
C ILE A 514 10.09 29.66 12.55
N TYR A 515 9.08 30.34 13.07
CA TYR A 515 9.23 31.66 13.67
C TYR A 515 8.87 31.64 15.14
N LEU A 516 9.60 32.38 15.96
CA LEU A 516 9.24 32.75 17.32
C LEU A 516 9.06 34.27 17.37
N ASP A 517 7.86 34.75 17.68
CA ASP A 517 7.50 36.17 17.66
C ASP A 517 7.99 36.89 16.39
N LYS A 518 7.68 36.31 15.23
CA LYS A 518 8.05 36.80 13.88
C LYS A 518 9.55 36.75 13.55
N SER A 519 10.41 36.27 14.45
CA SER A 519 11.83 36.05 14.18
C SER A 519 12.10 34.60 13.76
N PRO A 520 12.76 34.34 12.62
CA PRO A 520 13.04 32.97 12.19
C PRO A 520 14.08 32.31 13.12
N LEU A 521 13.77 31.08 13.54
CA LEU A 521 14.61 30.28 14.42
C LEU A 521 15.82 29.73 13.66
N ARG A 522 16.99 29.82 14.29
CA ARG A 522 18.29 29.40 13.73
C ARG A 522 19.40 29.50 14.77
N PRO A 523 20.51 28.75 14.61
CA PRO A 523 20.68 27.62 13.69
C PRO A 523 19.96 26.36 14.21
N PHE A 524 19.91 25.33 13.38
CA PHE A 524 19.35 24.02 13.74
C PHE A 524 20.44 22.93 13.78
N LYS A 525 20.30 22.05 14.77
CA LYS A 525 20.91 20.72 14.82
C LYS A 525 19.81 19.69 14.52
N ILE A 526 20.02 18.90 13.49
CA ILE A 526 18.99 18.04 12.90
C ILE A 526 19.41 16.56 13.04
N TYR A 527 18.50 15.72 13.53
CA TYR A 527 18.72 14.29 13.73
C TYR A 527 17.76 13.49 12.83
N SER A 528 18.33 12.57 12.05
CA SER A 528 17.58 11.65 11.18
C SER A 528 17.22 10.39 11.96
N LEU A 529 15.93 10.13 12.19
CA LEU A 529 15.43 8.97 12.92
C LEU A 529 14.58 8.09 11.98
N GLU A 530 15.23 7.33 11.12
CA GLU A 530 14.57 6.63 10.00
C GLU A 530 13.56 5.57 10.42
N MET A 531 13.73 4.98 11.61
CA MET A 531 12.90 3.87 12.12
C MET A 531 12.77 2.67 11.16
N GLY A 532 13.67 2.54 10.17
CA GLY A 532 13.77 1.37 9.31
C GLY A 532 14.62 0.26 9.93
N ASN A 533 14.71 -0.89 9.27
CA ASN A 533 15.43 -2.07 9.77
C ASN A 533 16.87 -1.76 10.21
N VAL A 534 17.64 -1.04 9.39
CA VAL A 534 19.03 -0.65 9.70
C VAL A 534 19.11 0.26 10.93
N PHE A 535 18.10 1.07 11.19
CA PHE A 535 18.05 1.93 12.38
C PHE A 535 17.72 1.11 13.63
N ILE A 536 16.75 0.21 13.53
CA ILE A 536 16.27 -0.61 14.66
C ILE A 536 17.29 -1.68 15.08
N GLN A 537 18.09 -2.18 14.14
CA GLN A 537 19.14 -3.17 14.40
C GLN A 537 20.41 -2.56 15.03
N ARG A 538 20.47 -1.25 15.25
CA ARG A 538 21.63 -0.63 15.91
C ARG A 538 21.73 -1.09 17.35
N GLU A 539 22.95 -1.15 17.85
CA GLU A 539 23.19 -1.39 19.27
C GLU A 539 22.69 -0.19 20.08
N PHE A 540 21.62 -0.39 20.83
CA PHE A 540 21.17 0.55 21.84
C PHE A 540 22.08 0.46 23.08
N PRO A 541 22.22 1.54 23.86
CA PRO A 541 22.92 1.49 25.14
C PRO A 541 22.33 0.40 26.04
N LYS A 542 23.17 -0.25 26.86
CA LYS A 542 22.73 -1.35 27.75
C LYS A 542 21.90 -0.88 28.96
N TYR A 543 21.72 0.43 29.13
CA TYR A 543 21.07 1.05 30.30
C TYR A 543 19.56 1.20 30.11
N TRP A 544 18.85 0.08 30.02
CA TRP A 544 17.39 0.11 29.96
C TRP A 544 16.76 0.17 31.36
N LYS A 545 15.73 0.99 31.52
CA LYS A 545 14.95 1.10 32.77
C LYS A 545 13.75 0.18 32.71
N THR A 546 13.35 -0.42 33.82
CA THR A 546 12.11 -1.20 33.87
C THR A 546 10.89 -0.27 33.85
N ALA A 547 9.92 -0.53 32.97
CA ALA A 547 8.66 0.19 32.92
C ALA A 547 7.66 -0.47 33.88
N THR A 548 7.53 0.08 35.10
CA THR A 548 6.55 -0.37 36.11
C THR A 548 5.24 0.43 36.08
N SER A 549 5.24 1.59 35.42
CA SER A 549 4.10 2.47 35.20
C SER A 549 4.11 3.01 33.76
N PRO A 550 3.00 3.59 33.27
CA PRO A 550 2.97 4.19 31.94
C PRO A 550 4.05 5.26 31.78
N VAL A 551 4.90 5.12 30.75
CA VAL A 551 5.98 6.07 30.45
C VAL A 551 5.54 6.99 29.32
N MET A 552 5.75 8.30 29.50
CA MET A 552 5.49 9.28 28.45
C MET A 552 6.60 9.30 27.41
N GLY A 553 6.21 9.23 26.14
CA GLY A 553 7.10 9.30 24.98
C GLY A 553 7.57 10.73 24.68
N PRO A 554 8.61 10.88 23.82
CA PRO A 554 9.12 9.85 22.92
C PRO A 554 10.11 8.89 23.60
N ALA A 555 9.85 7.58 23.52
CA ALA A 555 10.68 6.56 24.16
C ALA A 555 10.72 5.26 23.35
N PHE A 556 11.84 4.55 23.42
CA PHE A 556 11.97 3.18 22.96
C PHE A 556 11.60 2.22 24.09
N PHE A 557 10.90 1.15 23.76
CA PHE A 557 10.55 0.04 24.63
C PHE A 557 11.14 -1.25 24.07
N LEU A 558 11.55 -2.15 24.96
CA LEU A 558 12.16 -3.43 24.66
C LEU A 558 11.46 -4.53 25.47
N SER A 559 11.13 -5.63 24.81
CA SER A 559 10.66 -6.85 25.46
C SER A 559 11.10 -8.11 24.70
N HIS A 560 10.89 -9.27 25.32
CA HIS A 560 11.32 -10.56 24.81
C HIS A 560 10.14 -11.54 24.78
N LEU A 561 9.70 -11.88 23.57
CA LEU A 561 8.67 -12.89 23.32
C LEU A 561 9.30 -14.28 23.25
N LYS A 562 8.75 -15.25 24.00
CA LYS A 562 9.12 -16.66 23.84
C LYS A 562 8.12 -17.36 22.91
N ALA A 563 8.56 -17.73 21.71
CA ALA A 563 7.76 -18.45 20.72
C ALA A 563 8.03 -19.97 20.78
N GLY A 564 7.01 -20.76 20.44
CA GLY A 564 7.12 -22.22 20.28
C GLY A 564 7.85 -22.62 19.00
N ASP A 565 7.93 -23.92 18.75
CA ASP A 565 8.55 -24.51 17.56
C ASP A 565 7.56 -25.43 16.82
N PRO A 566 7.14 -25.12 15.58
CA PRO A 566 7.45 -23.89 14.85
C PRO A 566 6.70 -22.67 15.42
N PRO A 567 7.23 -21.45 15.27
CA PRO A 567 6.48 -20.24 15.60
C PRO A 567 5.27 -20.08 14.65
N GLN A 568 4.21 -19.43 15.15
CA GLN A 568 2.96 -19.21 14.43
C GLN A 568 2.71 -17.72 14.25
N ASP A 569 1.90 -17.39 13.25
CA ASP A 569 1.44 -16.02 13.04
C ASP A 569 0.69 -15.51 14.28
N THR A 570 0.80 -14.22 14.58
CA THR A 570 0.08 -13.60 15.71
C THR A 570 -0.21 -12.13 15.43
N PHE A 571 -0.94 -11.49 16.32
CA PHE A 571 -1.26 -10.07 16.24
C PHE A 571 -0.96 -9.40 17.57
N ILE A 572 -0.23 -8.27 17.54
CA ILE A 572 0.01 -7.44 18.72
C ILE A 572 -1.11 -6.42 18.85
N GLN A 573 -1.77 -6.37 20.01
CA GLN A 573 -2.79 -5.36 20.31
C GLN A 573 -2.14 -4.04 20.75
N VAL A 574 -2.62 -2.92 20.21
CA VAL A 574 -2.03 -1.59 20.43
C VAL A 574 -2.96 -0.62 21.15
N LYS A 575 -4.13 -1.06 21.61
CA LYS A 575 -5.13 -0.23 22.31
C LYS A 575 -4.60 0.47 23.57
N ASP A 576 -3.67 -0.18 24.28
CA ASP A 576 -3.08 0.33 25.54
C ASP A 576 -1.85 1.23 25.28
N TRP A 577 -1.50 1.41 24.02
CA TRP A 577 -0.40 2.24 23.54
C TRP A 577 -0.96 3.48 22.85
N GLY A 578 -0.13 4.51 22.66
CA GLY A 578 -0.57 5.76 22.07
C GLY A 578 -0.41 5.73 20.55
N LYS A 579 0.83 5.94 20.11
CA LYS A 579 1.17 6.06 18.71
C LYS A 579 2.65 5.79 18.50
N GLY A 580 3.02 5.05 17.45
CA GLY A 580 4.42 4.71 17.28
C GLY A 580 4.74 3.74 16.15
N VAL A 581 5.91 3.12 16.27
CA VAL A 581 6.43 2.11 15.34
C VAL A 581 6.83 0.88 16.11
N ILE A 582 6.54 -0.31 15.58
CA ILE A 582 6.92 -1.58 16.19
C ILE A 582 7.77 -2.43 15.25
N ALA A 583 8.74 -3.14 15.84
CA ALA A 583 9.61 -4.07 15.15
C ALA A 583 9.83 -5.34 15.97
N ILE A 584 10.10 -6.42 15.24
CA ILE A 584 10.43 -7.72 15.81
C ILE A 584 11.68 -8.27 15.15
N ASN A 585 12.64 -8.74 15.95
CA ASN A 585 13.92 -9.27 15.48
C ASN A 585 14.62 -8.35 14.46
N GLY A 586 14.55 -7.04 14.68
CA GLY A 586 15.14 -6.04 13.79
C GLY A 586 14.40 -5.81 12.47
N ARG A 587 13.19 -6.37 12.27
CA ARG A 587 12.31 -6.11 11.13
C ARG A 587 11.15 -5.20 11.56
N SER A 588 11.00 -4.06 10.91
CA SER A 588 9.90 -3.13 11.18
C SER A 588 8.57 -3.70 10.70
N LEU A 589 7.63 -3.89 11.62
CA LEU A 589 6.27 -4.36 11.32
C LEU A 589 5.40 -3.21 10.81
N GLY A 590 5.55 -2.02 11.40
CA GLY A 590 4.99 -0.79 10.88
C GLY A 590 4.47 0.13 11.97
N ARG A 591 3.55 1.03 11.59
CA ARG A 591 2.98 2.03 12.50
C ARG A 591 1.82 1.45 13.30
N TYR A 592 1.63 1.98 14.50
CA TYR A 592 0.41 1.81 15.26
C TYR A 592 -0.09 3.15 15.76
N TRP A 593 -1.41 3.28 15.91
CA TRP A 593 -2.05 4.47 16.46
C TRP A 593 -3.40 4.11 17.06
N ASN A 594 -3.63 4.50 18.31
CA ASN A 594 -4.86 4.20 19.04
C ASN A 594 -6.13 4.89 18.53
N ILE A 595 -6.04 5.77 17.52
CA ILE A 595 -7.23 6.37 16.90
C ILE A 595 -7.95 5.42 15.94
N GLY A 596 -7.37 4.25 15.65
CA GLY A 596 -7.97 3.24 14.78
C GLY A 596 -8.00 3.65 13.29
N PRO A 597 -8.67 2.87 12.43
CA PRO A 597 -9.51 1.72 12.79
C PRO A 597 -8.68 0.47 13.13
N GLN A 598 -7.42 0.42 12.70
CA GLN A 598 -6.51 -0.69 13.02
C GLN A 598 -6.10 -0.71 14.50
N GLU A 599 -6.44 -1.79 15.21
CA GLU A 599 -6.12 -1.98 16.65
C GLU A 599 -5.08 -3.08 16.90
N THR A 600 -4.67 -3.78 15.84
CA THR A 600 -3.70 -4.86 15.90
C THR A 600 -2.66 -4.77 14.79
N ILE A 601 -1.43 -5.18 15.09
CA ILE A 601 -0.32 -5.28 14.12
C ILE A 601 -0.02 -6.74 13.85
N PHE A 602 -0.08 -7.14 12.58
CA PHE A 602 0.26 -8.49 12.13
C PHE A 602 1.74 -8.80 12.35
N VAL A 603 2.02 -9.98 12.91
CA VAL A 603 3.35 -10.53 13.12
C VAL A 603 3.43 -11.86 12.37
N PRO A 604 4.17 -11.93 11.25
CA PRO A 604 4.41 -13.18 10.56
C PRO A 604 5.23 -14.14 11.43
N GLY A 605 4.77 -15.38 11.57
CA GLY A 605 5.50 -16.45 12.23
C GLY A 605 6.83 -16.75 11.54
N SER A 606 6.93 -16.49 10.23
CA SER A 606 8.17 -16.57 9.46
C SER A 606 9.24 -15.53 9.83
N TRP A 607 8.87 -14.49 10.59
CA TRP A 607 9.80 -13.49 11.14
C TRP A 607 10.14 -13.74 12.61
N LEU A 608 9.53 -14.77 13.21
CA LEU A 608 9.86 -15.28 14.53
C LEU A 608 10.87 -16.43 14.43
N HIS A 609 11.57 -16.64 15.53
CA HIS A 609 12.45 -17.77 15.76
C HIS A 609 11.89 -18.63 16.91
N PRO A 610 12.08 -19.96 16.90
CA PRO A 610 11.89 -20.77 18.09
C PRO A 610 12.65 -20.18 19.29
N GLY A 611 11.98 -20.07 20.45
CA GLY A 611 12.59 -19.48 21.63
C GLY A 611 12.44 -17.96 21.69
N VAL A 612 13.52 -17.23 22.00
CA VAL A 612 13.46 -15.81 22.36
C VAL A 612 13.49 -14.91 21.13
N ASN A 613 12.54 -13.97 21.08
CA ASN A 613 12.38 -12.97 20.02
C ASN A 613 12.35 -11.58 20.64
N THR A 614 13.06 -10.63 20.04
CA THR A 614 13.18 -9.27 20.55
C THR A 614 12.12 -8.37 19.91
N ILE A 615 11.34 -7.69 20.74
CA ILE A 615 10.37 -6.67 20.31
C ILE A 615 10.89 -5.30 20.72
N ILE A 616 10.97 -4.39 19.75
CA ILE A 616 11.29 -2.97 19.98
C ILE A 616 10.11 -2.12 19.52
N MET A 617 9.65 -1.22 20.37
CA MET A 617 8.61 -0.23 20.06
C MET A 617 9.17 1.17 20.26
N PHE A 618 8.95 2.08 19.30
CA PHE A 618 9.12 3.51 19.52
C PHE A 618 7.74 4.11 19.77
N GLU A 619 7.46 4.52 21.00
CA GLU A 619 6.21 5.16 21.41
C GLU A 619 6.38 6.67 21.47
N GLU A 620 5.49 7.36 20.77
CA GLU A 620 5.48 8.79 20.67
C GLU A 620 4.71 9.44 21.81
N LEU A 621 3.60 8.89 22.28
CA LEU A 621 2.67 9.54 23.21
C LEU A 621 2.77 8.96 24.62
N LYS A 622 2.01 7.89 24.91
CA LYS A 622 1.92 7.26 26.23
C LYS A 622 2.12 5.77 26.05
N GLY A 623 3.16 5.22 26.68
CA GLY A 623 3.49 3.80 26.60
C GLY A 623 2.57 2.96 27.45
N GLY A 624 2.22 1.79 26.91
CA GLY A 624 1.57 0.73 27.66
C GLY A 624 2.51 0.11 28.69
N VAL A 625 1.94 -0.60 29.65
CA VAL A 625 2.69 -1.40 30.64
C VAL A 625 2.74 -2.89 30.28
N LYS A 626 2.05 -3.30 29.21
CA LYS A 626 1.98 -4.67 28.71
C LYS A 626 1.89 -4.69 27.19
N ILE A 627 2.36 -5.78 26.58
CA ILE A 627 2.11 -6.10 25.17
C ILE A 627 1.20 -7.32 25.14
N HIS A 628 0.02 -7.16 24.57
CA HIS A 628 -0.97 -8.22 24.43
C HIS A 628 -0.94 -8.82 23.03
N PHE A 629 -1.17 -10.13 22.94
CA PHE A 629 -1.25 -10.86 21.67
C PHE A 629 -2.63 -11.47 21.50
N THR A 630 -3.07 -11.61 20.26
CA THR A 630 -4.31 -12.27 19.89
C THR A 630 -4.11 -13.09 18.62
N SER A 631 -4.98 -14.08 18.41
CA SER A 631 -5.00 -14.91 17.20
C SER A 631 -5.82 -14.28 16.06
N ARG A 632 -6.52 -13.17 16.31
CA ARG A 632 -7.39 -12.51 15.31
C ARG A 632 -7.02 -11.05 15.11
N ALA A 633 -7.05 -10.62 13.86
CA ALA A 633 -6.96 -9.21 13.53
C ALA A 633 -8.19 -8.45 14.07
N HIS A 634 -7.95 -7.26 14.59
CA HIS A 634 -8.96 -6.25 14.92
C HIS A 634 -8.61 -5.01 14.11
N LEU A 635 -9.38 -4.76 13.06
CA LEU A 635 -9.13 -3.71 12.05
C LEU A 635 -10.24 -2.64 12.03
N GLY A 636 -11.08 -2.60 13.06
CA GLY A 636 -12.26 -1.73 13.14
C GLY A 636 -13.54 -2.40 12.62
N HIS A 637 -14.68 -1.92 13.13
CA HIS A 637 -16.03 -2.36 12.75
C HIS A 637 -16.84 -1.20 12.19
#